data_AF-A0A3M1D9K9-F1
#
_entry.id   AF-A0A3M1D9K9-F1
#
_cell.length_a   1.000
_cell.length_b   1.000
_cell.length_c   1.000
_cell.angle_alpha   90.00
_cell.angle_beta   90.00
_cell.angle_gamma   90.00
#
_symmetry.space_group_name_H-M   'P 1'
#
loop_
_entity.id
_entity.type
_entity.pdbx_description
1 polymer ?
#
loop_
_entity_poly.entity_id
_entity_poly.type
_entity_poly.pdbx_seq_one_letter_code
_entity_poly.pdbx_strand_id
1 'polypeptide(L)'
;MEAPRYLPIEDYAIIGNLRSAALVSKYGSIDWAPAPFIHSPSVFAAILDARKGGFWRIEPVRFSRTTQQYIPETNIVRTTFENDVFACEVLDFMPIDNEAHLTTAHEDTSMRIKRKVVCLRGECRLRFVFAPHSNCWLYRYRAPDGLNGDEGVFLLASFWLADAHYHSGEYDRAHEIMESVLRHANHVGLFAEELDPVTGRFLGNFPQAYTHIGLINSAFLLSRGD
;
A
#
# COMPACT_ATOMS: atom_id res chain seq x y z
N MET A 1 5.53 -13.44 -20.64
CA MET A 1 4.06 -13.45 -20.44
C MET A 1 3.65 -12.17 -19.74
N GLU A 2 2.42 -11.72 -19.96
CA GLU A 2 1.81 -10.65 -19.16
C GLU A 2 0.73 -11.29 -18.28
N ALA A 3 0.61 -10.86 -17.02
CA ALA A 3 -0.36 -11.42 -16.10
C ALA A 3 -1.80 -11.11 -16.59
N PRO A 4 -2.74 -12.08 -16.56
CA PRO A 4 -4.14 -11.81 -16.88
C PRO A 4 -4.74 -10.82 -15.88
N ARG A 5 -5.80 -10.12 -16.31
CA ARG A 5 -6.48 -9.10 -15.50
C ARG A 5 -7.02 -9.62 -14.18
N TYR A 6 -7.56 -10.84 -14.18
CA TYR A 6 -7.93 -11.59 -12.99
C TYR A 6 -7.30 -12.97 -13.09
N LEU A 7 -6.73 -13.42 -11.99
CA LEU A 7 -6.11 -14.73 -11.89
C LEU A 7 -7.12 -15.75 -11.36
N PRO A 8 -7.05 -17.01 -11.82
CA PRO A 8 -7.69 -18.11 -11.12
C PRO A 8 -7.23 -18.16 -9.66
N ILE A 9 -8.12 -18.56 -8.74
CA ILE A 9 -7.84 -18.52 -7.30
C ILE A 9 -6.67 -19.46 -6.95
N GLU A 10 -6.53 -20.56 -7.69
CA GLU A 10 -5.44 -21.54 -7.57
C GLU A 10 -4.05 -20.98 -7.91
N ASP A 11 -3.96 -19.80 -8.54
CA ASP A 11 -2.70 -19.15 -8.90
C ASP A 11 -2.15 -18.21 -7.81
N TYR A 12 -2.77 -18.22 -6.62
CA TYR A 12 -2.35 -17.47 -5.45
C TYR A 12 -1.83 -18.37 -4.33
N ALA A 13 -0.75 -17.90 -3.69
CA ALA A 13 -0.33 -18.35 -2.37
C ALA A 13 -0.79 -17.37 -1.28
N ILE A 14 -0.77 -17.80 -0.01
CA ILE A 14 -1.13 -16.98 1.14
C ILE A 14 0.05 -16.90 2.12
N ILE A 15 0.38 -15.68 2.54
CA ILE A 15 1.35 -15.41 3.61
C ILE A 15 0.63 -14.75 4.80
N GLY A 16 1.11 -14.96 6.02
CA GLY A 16 0.52 -14.38 7.22
C GLY A 16 1.46 -14.36 8.42
N ASN A 17 1.15 -13.53 9.42
CA ASN A 17 1.93 -13.37 10.66
C ASN A 17 1.08 -13.53 11.93
N LEU A 18 0.03 -14.37 11.88
CA LEU A 18 -0.96 -14.58 12.95
C LEU A 18 -1.89 -13.38 13.23
N ARG A 19 -1.61 -12.20 12.67
CA ARG A 19 -2.45 -10.99 12.82
C ARG A 19 -3.16 -10.59 11.52
N SER A 20 -2.46 -10.70 10.40
CA SER A 20 -3.01 -10.47 9.06
C SER A 20 -2.50 -11.51 8.06
N ALA A 21 -2.97 -11.41 6.82
CA ALA A 21 -2.56 -12.23 5.70
C ALA A 21 -2.50 -11.40 4.40
N ALA A 22 -1.85 -11.96 3.38
CA ALA A 22 -1.82 -11.40 2.04
C ALA A 22 -1.83 -12.51 0.97
N LEU A 23 -2.45 -12.25 -0.18
CA LEU A 23 -2.44 -13.16 -1.33
C LEU A 23 -1.36 -12.76 -2.33
N VAL A 24 -0.49 -13.72 -2.65
CA VAL A 24 0.68 -13.58 -3.52
C VAL A 24 0.45 -14.35 -4.81
N SER A 25 0.29 -13.63 -5.91
CA SER A 25 0.19 -14.17 -7.26
C SER A 25 1.47 -14.90 -7.68
N LYS A 26 1.34 -15.99 -8.44
CA LYS A 26 2.47 -16.66 -9.13
C LYS A 26 3.21 -15.77 -10.14
N TYR A 27 2.68 -14.58 -10.44
CA TYR A 27 3.32 -13.54 -11.26
C TYR A 27 3.96 -12.43 -10.41
N GLY A 28 4.16 -12.63 -9.11
CA GLY A 28 4.93 -11.72 -8.24
C GLY A 28 4.16 -10.49 -7.76
N SER A 29 2.84 -10.47 -7.89
CA SER A 29 1.97 -9.42 -7.38
C SER A 29 1.37 -9.82 -6.03
N ILE A 30 1.23 -8.87 -5.10
CA ILE A 30 0.36 -8.98 -3.93
C ILE A 30 -0.92 -8.23 -4.27
N ASP A 31 -1.99 -8.98 -4.47
CA ASP A 31 -3.25 -8.45 -4.99
C ASP A 31 -4.32 -8.27 -3.91
N TRP A 32 -4.07 -8.83 -2.72
CA TRP A 32 -4.92 -8.64 -1.55
C TRP A 32 -4.09 -8.58 -0.27
N ALA A 33 -4.30 -7.56 0.55
CA ALA A 33 -3.65 -7.40 1.84
C ALA A 33 -4.47 -6.48 2.78
N PRO A 34 -5.28 -7.02 3.69
CA PRO A 34 -5.84 -6.28 4.82
C PRO A 34 -4.74 -5.81 5.77
N ALA A 35 -4.82 -4.56 6.23
CA ALA A 35 -3.82 -4.00 7.11
C ALA A 35 -4.43 -3.10 8.19
N PRO A 36 -3.99 -3.22 9.47
CA PRO A 36 -2.88 -4.05 9.93
C PRO A 36 -3.31 -5.46 10.37
N PHE A 37 -4.63 -5.70 10.50
CA PHE A 37 -5.20 -6.97 10.91
C PHE A 37 -6.04 -7.59 9.78
N ILE A 38 -6.31 -8.89 9.87
CA ILE A 38 -7.09 -9.62 8.86
C ILE A 38 -8.49 -9.04 8.62
N HIS A 39 -9.09 -8.43 9.65
CA HIS A 39 -10.42 -7.82 9.61
C HIS A 39 -10.40 -6.34 9.20
N SER A 40 -9.23 -5.76 9.00
CA SER A 40 -9.08 -4.36 8.60
C SER A 40 -9.39 -4.18 7.11
N PRO A 41 -9.69 -2.94 6.67
CA PRO A 41 -9.77 -2.62 5.25
C PRO A 41 -8.50 -3.03 4.49
N SER A 42 -8.67 -3.41 3.22
CA SER A 42 -7.55 -3.86 2.39
C SER A 42 -6.80 -2.71 1.72
N VAL A 43 -5.47 -2.73 1.87
CA VAL A 43 -4.55 -1.83 1.16
C VAL A 43 -4.44 -2.23 -0.31
N PHE A 44 -4.51 -3.53 -0.59
CA PHE A 44 -4.63 -4.11 -1.91
C PHE A 44 -5.90 -4.96 -1.98
N ALA A 45 -6.61 -4.90 -3.10
CA ALA A 45 -7.88 -5.55 -3.38
C ALA A 45 -8.07 -5.76 -4.89
N ALA A 46 -6.98 -5.91 -5.65
CA ALA A 46 -7.01 -6.17 -7.09
C ALA A 46 -7.78 -7.45 -7.45
N ILE A 47 -7.89 -8.41 -6.52
CA ILE A 47 -8.75 -9.59 -6.68
C ILE A 47 -10.24 -9.25 -6.85
N LEU A 48 -10.69 -8.11 -6.30
CA LEU A 48 -12.07 -7.62 -6.41
C LEU A 48 -12.23 -6.63 -7.56
N ASP A 49 -11.29 -5.68 -7.69
CA ASP A 49 -11.26 -4.72 -8.80
C ASP A 49 -9.83 -4.56 -9.30
N ALA A 50 -9.51 -5.17 -10.44
CA ALA A 50 -8.16 -5.12 -11.02
C ALA A 50 -7.70 -3.70 -11.44
N ARG A 51 -8.63 -2.72 -11.54
CA ARG A 51 -8.30 -1.34 -11.90
C ARG A 51 -8.13 -0.46 -10.67
N LYS A 52 -9.07 -0.53 -9.73
CA LYS A 52 -9.09 0.36 -8.56
C LYS A 52 -8.42 -0.27 -7.34
N GLY A 53 -8.51 -1.60 -7.23
CA GLY A 53 -8.14 -2.44 -6.09
C GLY A 53 -6.71 -2.29 -5.61
N GLY A 54 -5.80 -1.81 -6.46
CA GLY A 54 -4.40 -1.67 -6.10
C GLY A 54 -3.68 -3.00 -5.87
N PHE A 55 -2.36 -2.97 -6.00
CA PHE A 55 -1.48 -4.13 -5.87
C PHE A 55 -0.03 -3.71 -5.58
N TRP A 56 0.78 -4.67 -5.16
CA TRP A 56 2.23 -4.50 -5.06
C TRP A 56 2.95 -5.58 -5.86
N ARG A 57 3.65 -5.19 -6.94
CA ARG A 57 4.29 -6.10 -7.89
C ARG A 57 5.81 -6.00 -7.88
N ILE A 58 6.44 -7.18 -7.89
CA ILE A 58 7.86 -7.39 -8.14
C ILE A 58 7.98 -8.58 -9.09
N GLU A 59 8.39 -8.33 -10.32
CA GLU A 59 8.55 -9.38 -11.34
C GLU A 59 9.64 -9.01 -12.36
N PRO A 60 10.21 -9.95 -13.12
CA PRO A 60 11.07 -9.63 -14.25
C PRO A 60 10.30 -9.00 -15.41
N VAL A 61 10.94 -8.09 -16.15
CA VAL A 61 10.33 -7.45 -17.33
C VAL A 61 9.98 -8.48 -18.42
N ARG A 62 10.70 -9.59 -18.51
CA ARG A 62 10.43 -10.69 -19.46
C ARG A 62 10.73 -12.03 -18.80
N PHE A 63 9.83 -12.99 -18.88
CA PHE A 63 10.04 -14.38 -18.44
C PHE A 63 9.16 -15.31 -19.28
N SER A 64 9.56 -16.58 -19.40
CA SER A 64 8.81 -17.62 -20.14
C SER A 64 8.14 -18.63 -19.22
N ARG A 65 8.63 -18.80 -17.98
CA ARG A 65 8.05 -19.73 -17.01
C ARG A 65 8.07 -19.17 -15.60
N THR A 66 7.03 -19.53 -14.84
CA THR A 66 6.85 -19.20 -13.43
C THR A 66 6.53 -20.47 -12.66
N THR A 67 7.19 -20.69 -11.54
CA THR A 67 6.83 -21.73 -10.57
C THR A 67 6.70 -21.09 -9.19
N GLN A 68 5.73 -21.56 -8.41
CA GLN A 68 5.47 -21.05 -7.07
C GLN A 68 5.35 -22.21 -6.11
N GLN A 69 6.04 -22.12 -4.97
CA GLN A 69 6.01 -23.13 -3.91
C GLN A 69 6.30 -22.48 -2.56
N TYR A 70 5.78 -23.07 -1.48
CA TYR A 70 6.28 -22.73 -0.15
C TYR A 70 7.66 -23.34 0.06
N ILE A 71 8.54 -22.63 0.77
CA ILE A 71 9.73 -23.25 1.32
C ILE A 71 9.26 -24.28 2.37
N PRO A 72 9.75 -25.53 2.33
CA PRO A 72 9.30 -26.59 3.23
C PRO A 72 9.31 -26.15 4.70
N GLU A 73 8.26 -26.52 5.43
CA GLU A 73 8.09 -26.24 6.87
C GLU A 73 8.04 -24.74 7.24
N THR A 74 7.75 -23.86 6.27
CA THR A 74 7.61 -22.42 6.51
C THR A 74 6.37 -21.83 5.83
N ASN A 75 5.94 -20.63 6.24
CA ASN A 75 4.99 -19.80 5.50
C ASN A 75 5.70 -18.75 4.61
N ILE A 76 6.83 -19.15 4.00
CA ILE A 76 7.56 -18.31 3.03
C ILE A 76 7.24 -18.81 1.62
N VAL A 77 6.68 -17.95 0.79
CA VAL A 77 6.39 -18.25 -0.62
C VAL A 77 7.61 -17.93 -1.45
N ARG A 78 8.05 -18.89 -2.26
CA ARG A 78 9.08 -18.72 -3.29
C ARG A 78 8.41 -18.73 -4.66
N THR A 79 8.50 -17.62 -5.36
CA THR A 79 8.10 -17.51 -6.77
C THR A 79 9.35 -17.42 -7.63
N THR A 80 9.60 -18.43 -8.45
CA THR A 80 10.73 -18.49 -9.38
C THR A 80 10.28 -18.09 -10.77
N PHE A 81 11.02 -17.17 -11.38
CA PHE A 81 10.84 -16.72 -12.75
C PHE A 81 12.06 -17.12 -13.57
N GLU A 82 11.85 -17.70 -14.74
CA GLU A 82 12.95 -18.16 -15.58
C GLU A 82 12.68 -17.92 -17.08
N ASN A 83 13.79 -17.84 -17.81
CA ASN A 83 13.87 -18.05 -19.24
C ASN A 83 15.22 -18.71 -19.58
N ASP A 84 15.55 -18.81 -20.87
CA ASP A 84 16.78 -19.46 -21.32
C ASP A 84 18.06 -18.73 -20.86
N VAL A 85 17.97 -17.46 -20.43
CA VAL A 85 19.12 -16.58 -20.14
C VAL A 85 19.26 -16.29 -18.65
N PHE A 86 18.17 -16.16 -17.90
CA PHE A 86 18.20 -15.83 -16.47
C PHE A 86 17.25 -16.72 -15.65
N ALA A 87 17.50 -16.74 -14.34
CA ALA A 87 16.57 -17.25 -13.35
C ALA A 87 16.63 -16.36 -12.11
N CYS A 88 15.48 -15.95 -11.58
CA CYS A 88 15.39 -15.19 -10.34
C CYS A 88 14.24 -15.65 -9.47
N GLU A 89 14.32 -15.36 -8.19
CA GLU A 89 13.30 -15.72 -7.21
C GLU A 89 12.87 -14.50 -6.42
N VAL A 90 11.57 -14.45 -6.12
CA VAL A 90 10.98 -13.53 -5.15
C VAL A 90 10.49 -14.37 -3.98
N LEU A 91 11.02 -14.09 -2.79
CA LEU A 91 10.60 -14.68 -1.53
C LEU A 91 9.68 -13.70 -0.81
N ASP A 92 8.44 -14.09 -0.58
CA ASP A 92 7.41 -13.30 0.09
C ASP A 92 7.02 -13.95 1.41
N PHE A 93 7.06 -13.17 2.49
CA PHE A 93 6.68 -13.64 3.83
C PHE A 93 6.32 -12.48 4.75
N MET A 94 5.60 -12.79 5.83
CA MET A 94 5.32 -11.86 6.91
C MET A 94 6.04 -12.35 8.18
N PRO A 95 6.98 -11.57 8.76
CA PRO A 95 7.63 -11.96 10.00
C PRO A 95 6.60 -11.96 11.15
N ILE A 96 6.75 -12.94 12.03
CA ILE A 96 6.11 -12.93 13.35
C ILE A 96 7.02 -12.12 14.26
N ASP A 97 6.49 -11.06 14.87
CA ASP A 97 7.25 -10.31 15.87
C ASP A 97 7.37 -11.18 17.13
N ASN A 98 8.59 -11.61 17.49
CA ASN A 98 8.82 -12.37 18.71
C ASN A 98 8.71 -11.44 19.92
N GLU A 99 7.79 -11.75 20.83
CA GLU A 99 7.61 -11.10 22.13
C GLU A 99 8.84 -11.29 23.05
N ALA A 100 9.93 -10.57 22.80
CA ALA A 100 11.08 -10.51 23.72
C ALA A 100 11.44 -9.08 24.19
N HIS A 101 10.73 -8.05 23.71
CA HIS A 101 10.93 -6.66 24.14
C HIS A 101 9.61 -5.95 24.49
N LEU A 102 8.69 -6.65 25.16
CA LEU A 102 7.58 -6.00 25.88
C LEU A 102 8.09 -5.39 27.19
N THR A 103 9.08 -4.51 27.10
CA THR A 103 9.36 -3.53 28.16
C THR A 103 8.56 -2.29 27.83
N THR A 104 7.38 -2.16 28.44
CA THR A 104 6.71 -0.89 28.76
C THR A 104 6.80 0.20 27.68
N ALA A 105 6.08 0.03 26.56
CA ALA A 105 5.43 1.08 25.78
C ALA A 105 4.92 0.50 24.43
N HIS A 106 3.60 0.50 24.26
CA HIS A 106 2.87 0.37 22.98
C HIS A 106 2.90 -0.99 22.28
N GLU A 107 1.70 -1.55 22.06
CA GLU A 107 1.48 -2.71 21.18
C GLU A 107 1.89 -2.34 19.74
N ASP A 108 2.96 -2.93 19.21
CA ASP A 108 3.39 -2.72 17.82
C ASP A 108 2.26 -3.18 16.88
N THR A 109 1.53 -2.24 16.25
CA THR A 109 0.46 -2.54 15.27
C THR A 109 0.98 -2.54 13.83
N SER A 110 2.30 -2.51 13.62
CA SER A 110 2.88 -2.44 12.27
C SER A 110 2.78 -3.79 11.54
N MET A 111 2.01 -3.82 10.46
CA MET A 111 2.02 -4.96 9.53
C MET A 111 3.31 -4.90 8.70
N ARG A 112 4.05 -6.01 8.67
CA ARG A 112 5.28 -6.13 7.89
C ARG A 112 5.12 -7.21 6.84
N ILE A 113 5.30 -6.84 5.58
CA ILE A 113 5.50 -7.78 4.48
C ILE A 113 6.94 -7.62 4.01
N LYS A 114 7.68 -8.72 3.96
CA LYS A 114 9.07 -8.76 3.48
C LYS A 114 9.09 -9.48 2.13
N ARG A 115 9.67 -8.82 1.15
CA ARG A 115 9.86 -9.33 -0.21
C ARG A 115 11.36 -9.30 -0.52
N LYS A 116 11.97 -10.47 -0.70
CA LYS A 116 13.41 -10.61 -1.00
C LYS A 116 13.58 -11.12 -2.42
N VAL A 117 14.39 -10.43 -3.22
CA VAL A 117 14.71 -10.85 -4.58
C VAL A 117 16.11 -11.44 -4.66
N VAL A 118 16.25 -12.56 -5.36
CA VAL A 118 17.52 -13.25 -5.58
C VAL A 118 17.67 -13.57 -7.06
N CYS A 119 18.74 -13.08 -7.71
CA CYS A 119 19.10 -13.54 -9.05
C CYS A 119 19.95 -14.81 -8.91
N LEU A 120 19.44 -15.94 -9.42
CA LEU A 120 20.14 -17.23 -9.36
C LEU A 120 21.14 -17.38 -10.51
N ARG A 121 20.78 -16.87 -11.68
CA ARG A 121 21.57 -16.99 -12.91
C ARG A 121 21.30 -15.80 -13.83
N GLY A 122 22.36 -15.33 -14.50
CA GLY A 122 22.27 -14.28 -15.50
C GLY A 122 21.99 -12.91 -14.89
N GLU A 123 21.45 -12.02 -15.71
CA GLU A 123 21.05 -10.67 -15.32
C GLU A 123 19.53 -10.52 -15.43
N CYS A 124 18.89 -10.06 -14.36
CA CYS A 124 17.45 -9.92 -14.29
C CYS A 124 17.04 -8.46 -14.10
N ARG A 125 16.40 -7.88 -15.11
CA ARG A 125 15.78 -6.56 -15.00
C ARG A 125 14.36 -6.72 -14.43
N LEU A 126 14.12 -6.09 -13.29
CA LEU A 126 12.86 -6.15 -12.57
C LEU A 126 11.97 -4.95 -12.86
N ARG A 127 10.66 -5.19 -12.84
CA ARG A 127 9.60 -4.20 -12.75
C ARG A 127 9.08 -4.19 -11.30
N PHE A 128 9.09 -3.00 -10.70
CA PHE A 128 8.55 -2.75 -9.37
C PHE A 128 7.39 -1.78 -9.50
N VAL A 129 6.22 -2.14 -8.97
CA VAL A 129 5.03 -1.29 -8.94
C VAL A 129 4.40 -1.38 -7.57
N PHE A 130 4.20 -0.25 -6.89
CA PHE A 130 3.50 -0.18 -5.62
C PHE A 130 2.32 0.77 -5.78
N ALA A 131 1.10 0.22 -5.82
CA ALA A 131 -0.11 0.96 -6.15
C ALA A 131 -1.22 0.60 -5.15
N PRO A 132 -1.30 1.24 -3.97
CA PRO A 132 -2.38 0.98 -3.01
C PRO A 132 -3.76 1.42 -3.52
N HIS A 133 -4.83 0.78 -3.04
CA HIS A 133 -6.23 1.14 -3.35
C HIS A 133 -6.57 2.57 -2.89
N SER A 134 -7.53 3.19 -3.58
CA SER A 134 -8.04 4.59 -3.50
C SER A 134 -8.47 5.15 -2.16
N ASN A 135 -8.51 4.33 -1.12
CA ASN A 135 -8.89 4.81 0.20
C ASN A 135 -7.63 5.41 0.88
N CYS A 136 -6.82 6.16 0.12
CA CYS A 136 -5.43 6.54 0.38
C CYS A 136 -5.26 7.54 1.54
N TRP A 137 -5.77 7.16 2.68
CA TRP A 137 -5.65 7.85 3.92
C TRP A 137 -4.32 7.45 4.57
N LEU A 138 -3.40 8.40 4.65
CA LEU A 138 -2.09 8.22 5.25
C LEU A 138 -2.12 8.72 6.69
N TYR A 139 -1.96 7.80 7.62
CA TYR A 139 -1.68 8.11 9.01
C TYR A 139 -0.21 8.55 9.17
N ARG A 140 0.05 9.57 9.99
CA ARG A 140 1.42 10.05 10.26
C ARG A 140 2.15 9.09 11.19
N TYR A 141 1.47 8.59 12.21
CA TYR A 141 1.90 7.52 13.11
C TYR A 141 0.75 6.52 13.31
N ARG A 142 0.99 5.41 14.00
CA ARG A 142 -0.08 4.55 14.58
C ARG A 142 0.15 4.33 16.07
N ALA A 143 1.17 5.00 16.61
CA ALA A 143 1.61 4.89 17.98
C ALA A 143 1.15 6.15 18.70
N PRO A 144 0.73 6.06 19.98
CA PRO A 144 0.39 7.22 20.77
C PRO A 144 1.55 8.22 20.73
N ASP A 145 1.28 9.43 20.27
CA ASP A 145 2.22 10.54 20.24
C ASP A 145 2.42 11.18 21.64
N GLY A 146 1.84 10.56 22.67
CA GLY A 146 1.81 11.05 24.04
C GLY A 146 0.68 12.05 24.30
N LEU A 147 -0.21 12.29 23.34
CA LEU A 147 -1.40 13.11 23.49
C LEU A 147 -2.65 12.23 23.67
N ASN A 148 -3.65 12.75 24.39
CA ASN A 148 -4.92 12.07 24.57
C ASN A 148 -5.81 12.27 23.32
N GLY A 149 -6.23 11.19 22.67
CA GLY A 149 -7.16 11.20 21.53
C GLY A 149 -6.97 9.99 20.61
N ASP A 150 -7.93 9.73 19.73
CA ASP A 150 -7.78 8.75 18.64
C ASP A 150 -7.12 9.44 17.44
N GLU A 151 -6.06 8.83 16.88
CA GLU A 151 -5.35 9.38 15.71
C GLU A 151 -6.24 9.30 14.46
N GLY A 152 -6.27 10.38 13.68
CA GLY A 152 -7.00 10.49 12.42
C GLY A 152 -6.09 10.50 11.20
N VAL A 153 -6.70 10.57 10.03
CA VAL A 153 -5.94 10.69 8.78
C VAL A 153 -5.37 12.07 8.64
N PHE A 154 -4.07 12.17 8.37
CA PHE A 154 -3.37 13.44 8.27
C PHE A 154 -3.64 14.09 6.90
N LEU A 155 -4.47 15.14 6.89
CA LEU A 155 -4.99 15.72 5.64
C LEU A 155 -3.89 16.32 4.75
N LEU A 156 -2.82 16.85 5.34
CA LEU A 156 -1.65 17.32 4.59
C LEU A 156 -0.97 16.20 3.78
N ALA A 157 -0.87 15.00 4.36
CA ALA A 157 -0.25 13.87 3.65
C ALA A 157 -1.08 13.41 2.45
N SER A 158 -2.42 13.55 2.53
CA SER A 158 -3.30 13.27 1.40
C SER A 158 -3.10 14.24 0.24
N PHE A 159 -2.83 15.53 0.51
CA PHE A 159 -2.45 16.48 -0.54
C PHE A 159 -1.11 16.14 -1.20
N TRP A 160 -0.09 15.81 -0.41
CA TRP A 160 1.20 15.36 -0.95
C TRP A 160 1.11 14.07 -1.76
N LEU A 161 0.17 13.19 -1.44
CA LEU A 161 -0.08 12.00 -2.26
C LEU A 161 -0.67 12.35 -3.63
N ALA A 162 -1.57 13.34 -3.69
CA ALA A 162 -2.04 13.86 -4.98
C ALA A 162 -0.88 14.41 -5.81
N ASP A 163 0.03 15.18 -5.19
CA ASP A 163 1.23 15.70 -5.85
C ASP A 163 2.13 14.57 -6.38
N ALA A 164 2.31 13.50 -5.60
CA ALA A 164 3.13 12.36 -5.99
C ALA A 164 2.56 11.63 -7.21
N HIS A 165 1.24 11.43 -7.27
CA HIS A 165 0.59 10.86 -8.46
C HIS A 165 0.68 11.79 -9.66
N TYR A 166 0.50 13.10 -9.47
CA TYR A 166 0.66 14.08 -10.55
C TYR A 166 2.07 14.02 -11.15
N HIS A 167 3.10 14.04 -10.32
CA HIS A 167 4.49 13.93 -10.77
C HIS A 167 4.83 12.57 -11.40
N SER A 168 4.07 11.53 -11.10
CA SER A 168 4.22 10.20 -11.70
C SER A 168 3.48 10.04 -13.04
N GLY A 169 2.80 11.10 -13.51
CA GLY A 169 2.00 11.09 -14.74
C GLY A 169 0.61 10.45 -14.58
N GLU A 170 0.20 10.14 -13.35
CA GLU A 170 -1.11 9.58 -13.02
C GLU A 170 -2.12 10.71 -12.71
N TYR A 171 -2.41 11.54 -13.71
CA TYR A 171 -3.19 12.77 -13.53
C TYR A 171 -4.61 12.53 -13.02
N ASP A 172 -5.36 11.61 -13.64
CA ASP A 172 -6.71 11.24 -13.19
C ASP A 172 -6.73 10.87 -11.70
N ARG A 173 -5.70 10.13 -11.27
CA ARG A 173 -5.57 9.69 -9.89
C ARG A 173 -5.26 10.84 -8.92
N ALA A 174 -4.40 11.76 -9.34
CA ALA A 174 -4.13 12.97 -8.57
C ALA A 174 -5.41 13.79 -8.34
N HIS A 175 -6.23 13.96 -9.39
CA HIS A 175 -7.51 14.66 -9.30
C HIS A 175 -8.53 13.92 -8.42
N GLU A 176 -8.65 12.59 -8.54
CA GLU A 176 -9.53 11.79 -7.66
C GLU A 176 -9.20 11.98 -6.18
N ILE A 177 -7.91 11.97 -5.83
CA ILE A 177 -7.46 12.16 -4.44
C ILE A 177 -7.77 13.60 -3.98
N MET A 178 -7.44 14.60 -4.79
CA MET A 178 -7.75 16.00 -4.50
C MET A 178 -9.23 16.21 -4.22
N GLU A 179 -10.11 15.72 -5.10
CA GLU A 179 -11.56 15.85 -4.91
C GLU A 179 -12.06 15.11 -3.67
N SER A 180 -11.50 13.94 -3.36
CA SER A 180 -11.85 13.17 -2.17
C SER A 180 -11.60 13.98 -0.89
N VAL A 181 -10.44 14.63 -0.80
CA VAL A 181 -10.10 15.48 0.34
C VAL A 181 -11.00 16.72 0.38
N LEU A 182 -11.21 17.39 -0.76
CA LEU A 182 -12.01 18.61 -0.85
C LEU A 182 -13.47 18.45 -0.36
N ARG A 183 -14.07 17.26 -0.52
CA ARG A 183 -15.42 16.96 -0.03
C ARG A 183 -15.57 17.09 1.49
N HIS A 184 -14.48 17.06 2.24
CA HIS A 184 -14.48 17.12 3.69
C HIS A 184 -14.22 18.52 4.25
N ALA A 185 -14.09 19.54 3.39
CA ALA A 185 -14.04 20.92 3.87
C ALA A 185 -15.29 21.24 4.68
N ASN A 186 -15.17 22.05 5.74
CA ASN A 186 -16.37 22.53 6.42
C ASN A 186 -17.16 23.50 5.51
N HIS A 187 -18.32 23.95 5.99
CA HIS A 187 -19.21 24.88 5.29
C HIS A 187 -18.58 26.20 4.82
N VAL A 188 -17.38 26.58 5.30
CA VAL A 188 -16.62 27.76 4.85
C VAL A 188 -15.31 27.42 4.14
N GLY A 189 -15.09 26.15 3.78
CA GLY A 189 -13.91 25.73 3.02
C GLY A 189 -12.65 25.45 3.86
N LEU A 190 -12.79 25.31 5.18
CA LEU A 190 -11.66 25.10 6.09
C LEU A 190 -11.45 23.62 6.45
N PHE A 191 -10.19 23.26 6.70
CA PHE A 191 -9.74 21.93 7.10
C PHE A 191 -9.08 21.89 8.48
N ALA A 192 -9.19 20.75 9.15
CA ALA A 192 -8.45 20.44 10.36
C ALA A 192 -7.07 19.83 10.05
N GLU A 193 -6.34 19.46 11.09
CA GLU A 193 -5.10 18.70 10.98
C GLU A 193 -5.37 17.28 10.52
N GLU A 194 -6.39 16.66 11.12
CA GLU A 194 -6.76 15.28 10.90
C GLU A 194 -8.25 15.12 10.63
N LEU A 195 -8.59 13.95 10.09
CA LEU A 195 -9.96 13.55 9.85
C LEU A 195 -10.18 12.10 10.27
N ASP A 196 -11.25 11.83 11.02
CA ASP A 196 -11.70 10.48 11.30
C ASP A 196 -12.15 9.82 9.98
N PRO A 197 -11.51 8.73 9.52
CA PRO A 197 -11.83 8.12 8.22
C PRO A 197 -13.18 7.39 8.21
N VAL A 198 -13.76 7.08 9.36
CA VAL A 198 -15.05 6.40 9.49
C VAL A 198 -16.18 7.41 9.56
N THR A 199 -16.02 8.44 10.41
CA THR A 199 -17.11 9.40 10.68
C THR A 199 -17.03 10.68 9.85
N GLY A 200 -15.87 10.97 9.24
CA GLY A 200 -15.62 12.22 8.52
C GLY A 200 -15.45 13.44 9.44
N ARG A 201 -15.36 13.24 10.75
CA ARG A 201 -15.20 14.33 11.72
C ARG A 201 -13.77 14.86 11.70
N PHE A 202 -13.65 16.17 11.87
CA PHE A 202 -12.37 16.82 12.08
C PHE A 202 -11.77 16.45 13.44
N LEU A 203 -10.48 16.16 13.40
CA LEU A 203 -9.63 15.83 14.54
C LEU A 203 -8.41 16.76 14.55
N GLY A 204 -7.80 16.92 15.73
CA GLY A 204 -6.65 17.79 15.92
C GLY A 204 -6.95 19.28 15.75
N ASN A 205 -5.92 20.05 15.39
CA ASN A 205 -6.03 21.51 15.30
C ASN A 205 -7.01 21.95 14.20
N PHE A 206 -7.86 22.94 14.48
CA PHE A 206 -8.77 23.51 13.51
C PHE A 206 -8.93 25.03 13.69
N PRO A 207 -8.79 25.84 12.61
CA PRO A 207 -8.29 25.46 11.29
C PRO A 207 -6.79 25.16 11.31
N GLN A 208 -6.33 24.18 10.54
CA GLN A 208 -4.91 23.86 10.50
C GLN A 208 -4.19 24.51 9.33
N ALA A 209 -3.30 25.46 9.61
CA ALA A 209 -2.60 26.24 8.59
C ALA A 209 -1.80 25.35 7.61
N TYR A 210 -1.08 24.34 8.11
CA TYR A 210 -0.29 23.45 7.26
C TYR A 210 -1.14 22.65 6.28
N THR A 211 -2.30 22.16 6.69
CA THR A 211 -3.25 21.48 5.78
C THR A 211 -3.66 22.39 4.64
N HIS A 212 -3.91 23.68 4.92
CA HIS A 212 -4.27 24.66 3.89
C HIS A 212 -3.09 25.02 2.97
N ILE A 213 -1.85 25.04 3.49
CA ILE A 213 -0.66 25.18 2.64
C ILE A 213 -0.54 24.00 1.68
N GLY A 214 -0.78 22.77 2.16
CA GLY A 214 -0.85 21.56 1.33
C GLY A 214 -1.88 21.71 0.21
N LEU A 215 -3.11 22.08 0.58
CA LEU A 215 -4.19 22.33 -0.38
C LEU A 215 -3.79 23.35 -1.46
N ILE A 216 -3.28 24.52 -1.07
CA ILE A 216 -2.93 25.60 -2.01
C ILE A 216 -1.85 25.13 -2.98
N ASN A 217 -0.82 24.47 -2.47
CA ASN A 217 0.29 23.98 -3.30
C ASN A 217 -0.19 22.93 -4.30
N SER A 218 -0.95 21.94 -3.83
CA SER A 218 -1.49 20.88 -4.69
C SER A 218 -2.48 21.44 -5.71
N ALA A 219 -3.36 22.36 -5.33
CA ALA A 219 -4.28 23.01 -6.26
C ALA A 219 -3.55 23.79 -7.36
N PHE A 220 -2.45 24.47 -7.01
CA PHE A 220 -1.61 25.17 -7.98
C PHE A 220 -0.83 24.21 -8.88
N LEU A 221 -0.38 23.07 -8.34
CA LEU A 221 0.29 22.02 -9.12
C LEU A 221 -0.65 21.40 -10.15
N LEU A 222 -1.85 20.98 -9.72
CA LEU A 222 -2.82 20.31 -10.56
C LEU A 222 -3.46 21.25 -11.61
N SER A 223 -3.57 22.55 -11.32
CA SER A 223 -4.13 23.52 -12.29
C SER A 223 -3.19 23.87 -13.45
N ARG A 224 -1.93 23.42 -13.43
CA ARG A 224 -0.95 23.61 -14.52
C ARG A 224 -1.00 22.50 -15.58
N GLY A 225 -1.83 21.47 -15.37
CA GLY A 225 -1.93 20.29 -16.23
C GLY A 225 -3.00 20.36 -17.33
N ASP A 226 -3.78 21.45 -17.39
CA ASP A 226 -4.79 21.73 -18.44
C ASP A 226 -4.24 22.60 -19.58
#